data_AF-A0A520B3S5-F1
#
_entry.id   AF-A0A520B3S5-F1
#
_cell.length_a   1.000
_cell.length_b   1.000
_cell.length_c   1.000
_cell.angle_alpha   90.00
_cell.angle_beta   90.00
_cell.angle_gamma   90.00
#
_symmetry.space_group_name_H-M   'P 1'
#
loop_
_entity.id
_entity.type
_entity.pdbx_description
1 polymer ?
#
loop_
_entity_poly.entity_id
_entity_poly.type
_entity_poly.pdbx_seq_one_letter_code
_entity_poly.pdbx_strand_id
1 'polypeptide(L)'
;MSEKQSLSEVHNSVATDKRKGWRRILAFIGPAYLVSVGYMDPGNWATDIAGGSKFGYQLIWVLLMSNLIALLLQSLSARLGIVRGLDLAQASRNAYPRWVNFPLFILAQTAIVACDLAEIIGMAIGLNLLFGLPLIWGVSITIFDTILLLFLLNKGMRKMEAFIVSMVFIVGLSFLVEMFIVEPSIGEIVKGLEPSLLSGEALYIAIGIIGATVMPHNLYLHSS
;
A
#
# COMPACT_ATOMS: atom_id res chain seq x y z
N MET A 1 12.92 -26.97 -17.94
CA MET A 1 12.55 -26.55 -16.56
C MET A 1 11.19 -25.90 -16.66
N SER A 2 10.18 -26.42 -15.95
CA SER A 2 8.81 -25.89 -16.01
C SER A 2 8.80 -24.43 -15.53
N GLU A 3 8.51 -23.49 -16.42
CA GLU A 3 8.30 -22.07 -16.08
C GLU A 3 7.03 -21.96 -15.22
N LYS A 4 7.20 -22.00 -13.90
CA LYS A 4 6.12 -21.67 -12.98
C LYS A 4 5.84 -20.16 -13.11
N GLN A 5 4.71 -19.82 -13.72
CA GLN A 5 4.24 -18.44 -13.87
C GLN A 5 3.93 -17.82 -12.49
N SER A 6 4.17 -16.51 -12.33
CA SER A 6 3.79 -15.76 -11.13
C SER A 6 2.28 -15.85 -10.92
N LEU A 7 1.83 -16.02 -9.67
CA LEU A 7 0.40 -16.11 -9.32
C LEU A 7 -0.39 -17.08 -10.22
N SER A 8 0.04 -18.33 -10.37
CA SER A 8 -0.56 -19.30 -11.32
C SER A 8 -2.08 -19.51 -11.20
N GLU A 9 -2.68 -19.15 -10.07
CA GLU A 9 -4.14 -19.20 -9.84
C GLU A 9 -4.91 -18.01 -10.44
N VAL A 10 -4.23 -16.88 -10.71
CA VAL A 10 -4.82 -15.61 -11.15
C VAL A 10 -4.12 -15.03 -12.41
N HIS A 11 -2.99 -15.61 -12.80
CA HIS A 11 -2.18 -15.19 -13.96
C HIS A 11 -3.03 -15.17 -15.25
N ASN A 12 -3.11 -14.01 -15.91
CA ASN A 12 -3.95 -13.78 -17.09
C ASN A 12 -5.45 -14.07 -16.92
N SER A 13 -5.98 -14.06 -15.69
CA SER A 13 -7.42 -14.31 -15.43
C SER A 13 -8.35 -13.24 -16.03
N VAL A 14 -7.82 -12.06 -16.37
CA VAL A 14 -8.57 -10.98 -17.02
C VAL A 14 -8.29 -10.96 -18.53
N ALA A 15 -9.05 -11.75 -19.29
CA ALA A 15 -8.99 -11.71 -20.76
C ALA A 15 -9.49 -10.36 -21.30
N THR A 16 -8.60 -9.57 -21.91
CA THR A 16 -8.94 -8.23 -22.46
C THR A 16 -9.26 -8.23 -23.96
N ASP A 17 -9.15 -9.37 -24.65
CA ASP A 17 -9.22 -9.49 -26.11
C ASP A 17 -10.53 -8.99 -26.75
N LYS A 18 -11.62 -8.87 -25.97
CA LYS A 18 -12.94 -8.42 -26.46
C LYS A 18 -13.42 -7.06 -25.93
N ARG A 19 -12.64 -6.34 -25.11
CA ARG A 19 -13.08 -5.07 -24.48
C ARG A 19 -12.38 -3.86 -25.10
N LYS A 20 -13.15 -2.90 -25.62
CA LYS A 20 -12.66 -1.64 -26.22
C LYS A 20 -12.89 -0.43 -25.30
N GLY A 21 -11.99 0.56 -25.34
CA GLY A 21 -12.12 1.87 -24.68
C GLY A 21 -12.14 1.79 -23.14
N TRP A 22 -13.03 2.56 -22.51
CA TRP A 22 -13.20 2.66 -21.06
C TRP A 22 -13.44 1.31 -20.36
N ARG A 23 -14.07 0.33 -21.03
CA ARG A 23 -14.29 -1.02 -20.50
C ARG A 23 -13.00 -1.86 -20.39
N ARG A 24 -11.96 -1.50 -21.14
CA ARG A 24 -10.62 -2.09 -21.02
C ARG A 24 -9.88 -1.47 -19.84
N ILE A 25 -9.96 -0.15 -19.68
CA ILE A 25 -9.38 0.57 -18.54
C ILE A 25 -9.99 0.06 -17.22
N LEU A 26 -11.32 -0.05 -17.14
CA LEU A 26 -12.04 -0.60 -15.99
C LEU A 26 -11.62 -2.02 -15.59
N ALA A 27 -11.06 -2.81 -16.51
CA ALA A 27 -10.57 -4.16 -16.21
C ALA A 27 -9.18 -4.15 -15.53
N PHE A 28 -8.37 -3.11 -15.72
CA PHE A 28 -7.07 -2.92 -15.07
C PHE A 28 -7.15 -2.15 -13.76
N ILE A 29 -8.30 -1.55 -13.47
CA ILE A 29 -8.54 -0.79 -12.25
C ILE A 29 -8.51 -1.68 -10.99
N GLY A 30 -8.96 -2.94 -11.07
CA GLY A 30 -8.94 -3.88 -9.93
C GLY A 30 -7.54 -4.13 -9.36
N PRO A 31 -6.59 -4.62 -10.18
CA PRO A 31 -5.20 -4.81 -9.76
C PRO A 31 -4.53 -3.52 -9.28
N ALA A 32 -4.77 -2.39 -9.96
CA ALA A 32 -4.22 -1.10 -9.55
C ALA A 32 -4.75 -0.64 -8.18
N TYR A 33 -6.03 -0.89 -7.88
CA TYR A 33 -6.59 -0.60 -6.55
C TYR A 33 -6.00 -1.49 -5.47
N LEU A 34 -5.84 -2.80 -5.72
CA LEU A 34 -5.23 -3.72 -4.75
C LEU A 34 -3.83 -3.26 -4.31
N VAL A 35 -3.01 -2.78 -5.26
CA VAL A 35 -1.69 -2.21 -4.98
C VAL A 35 -1.80 -0.89 -4.22
N SER A 36 -2.79 -0.05 -4.55
CA SER A 36 -2.98 1.26 -3.91
C SER A 36 -3.41 1.15 -2.45
N VAL A 37 -4.14 0.09 -2.07
CA VAL A 37 -4.57 -0.14 -0.67
C VAL A 37 -3.37 -0.30 0.26
N GLY A 38 -2.29 -0.94 -0.21
CA GLY A 38 -1.08 -1.11 0.59
C GLY A 38 -0.44 0.22 1.02
N TYR A 39 -0.69 1.31 0.28
CA TYR A 39 -0.20 2.65 0.63
C TYR A 39 -1.08 3.41 1.63
N MET A 40 -2.22 2.82 2.03
CA MET A 40 -3.18 3.42 2.96
C MET A 40 -3.18 2.68 4.31
N ASP A 41 -2.05 2.08 4.68
CA ASP A 41 -1.88 1.32 5.91
C ASP A 41 -1.70 2.23 7.14
N PRO A 42 -2.01 1.74 8.36
CA PRO A 42 -1.85 2.50 9.59
C PRO A 42 -0.42 2.99 9.86
N GLY A 43 0.60 2.32 9.28
CA GLY A 43 2.00 2.72 9.40
C GLY A 43 2.26 4.09 8.80
N ASN A 44 1.75 4.33 7.59
CA ASN A 44 1.84 5.63 6.92
C ASN A 44 1.01 6.71 7.63
N TRP A 45 -0.16 6.36 8.18
CA TRP A 45 -1.01 7.33 8.90
C TRP A 45 -0.33 7.87 10.15
N ALA A 46 0.41 7.03 10.88
CA ALA A 46 1.10 7.47 12.08
C ALA A 46 2.11 8.58 11.78
N THR A 47 2.88 8.47 10.70
CA THR A 47 3.85 9.50 10.29
C THR A 47 3.16 10.75 9.75
N ASP A 48 2.07 10.59 8.99
CA ASP A 48 1.34 11.71 8.40
C ASP A 48 0.60 12.54 9.45
N ILE A 49 -0.07 11.88 10.41
CA ILE A 49 -0.76 12.54 11.52
C ILE A 49 0.26 13.20 12.46
N ALA A 50 1.38 12.53 12.77
CA ALA A 50 2.43 13.13 13.59
C ALA A 50 3.06 14.36 12.90
N GLY A 51 3.26 14.29 11.58
CA GLY A 51 3.75 15.39 10.77
C GLY A 51 2.78 16.57 10.75
N GLY A 52 1.50 16.32 10.45
CA GLY A 52 0.46 17.35 10.41
C GLY A 52 0.19 18.00 11.77
N SER A 53 0.19 17.21 12.85
CA SER A 53 -0.04 17.71 14.21
C SER A 53 1.09 18.62 14.70
N LYS A 54 2.34 18.31 14.37
CA LYS A 54 3.51 19.10 14.81
C LYS A 54 3.88 20.24 13.88
N PHE A 55 3.77 20.04 12.57
CA PHE A 55 4.29 20.97 11.54
C PHE A 55 3.21 21.53 10.62
N GLY A 56 1.93 21.26 10.90
CA GLY A 56 0.81 21.70 10.08
C GLY A 56 0.98 21.26 8.62
N TYR A 57 0.83 22.21 7.71
CA TYR A 57 0.89 21.96 6.27
C TYR A 57 2.32 21.99 5.67
N GLN A 58 3.36 22.20 6.48
CA GLN A 58 4.74 22.37 5.99
C GLN A 58 5.30 21.13 5.27
N LEU A 59 4.81 19.94 5.61
CA LEU A 59 5.30 18.66 5.08
C LEU A 59 4.51 18.16 3.85
N ILE A 60 3.49 18.88 3.39
CA ILE A 60 2.67 18.44 2.24
C ILE A 60 3.52 18.28 0.98
N TRP A 61 4.46 19.20 0.71
CA TRP A 61 5.35 19.08 -0.46
C TRP A 61 6.21 17.81 -0.39
N VAL A 62 6.65 17.39 0.81
CA VAL A 62 7.43 16.17 1.01
C VAL A 62 6.56 14.95 0.69
N LEU A 63 5.33 14.93 1.21
CA LEU A 63 4.36 13.87 0.96
C LEU A 63 4.00 13.78 -0.53
N LEU A 64 3.86 14.92 -1.22
CA LEU A 64 3.66 14.94 -2.68
C LEU A 64 4.86 14.33 -3.41
N MET A 65 6.08 14.75 -3.08
CA MET A 65 7.30 14.22 -3.69
C MET A 65 7.46 12.72 -3.44
N SER A 66 7.15 12.26 -2.23
CA SER A 66 7.20 10.84 -1.89
C SER A 66 6.21 10.06 -2.74
N ASN A 67 4.95 10.53 -2.87
CA ASN A 67 3.94 9.90 -3.73
C ASN A 67 4.37 9.85 -5.20
N LEU A 68 5.02 10.89 -5.72
CA LEU A 68 5.57 10.88 -7.08
C LEU A 68 6.66 9.80 -7.27
N ILE A 69 7.52 9.61 -6.28
CA ILE A 69 8.53 8.53 -6.29
C ILE A 69 7.85 7.17 -6.26
N ALA A 70 6.83 6.97 -5.41
CA ALA A 70 6.05 5.72 -5.39
C ALA A 70 5.42 5.43 -6.76
N LEU A 71 4.75 6.41 -7.37
CA LEU A 71 4.14 6.26 -8.70
C LEU A 71 5.17 5.90 -9.76
N LEU A 72 6.35 6.54 -9.73
CA LEU A 72 7.44 6.21 -10.64
C LEU A 72 7.87 4.75 -10.48
N LEU A 73 8.21 4.32 -9.26
CA LEU A 73 8.68 2.96 -8.99
C LEU A 73 7.61 1.91 -9.31
N GLN A 74 6.36 2.17 -8.94
CA GLN A 74 5.23 1.29 -9.24
C GLN A 74 5.00 1.16 -10.74
N SER A 75 5.12 2.25 -11.50
CA SER A 75 5.01 2.20 -12.97
C SER A 75 6.09 1.36 -13.63
N LEU A 76 7.31 1.35 -13.05
CA LEU A 76 8.42 0.53 -13.53
C LEU A 76 8.20 -0.95 -13.22
N SER A 77 7.74 -1.27 -12.00
CA SER A 77 7.39 -2.65 -11.60
C SER A 77 6.26 -3.22 -12.46
N ALA A 78 5.20 -2.44 -12.69
CA ALA A 78 4.10 -2.84 -13.57
C ALA A 78 4.59 -3.07 -15.01
N ARG A 79 5.47 -2.19 -15.53
CA ARG A 79 6.05 -2.35 -16.87
C ARG A 79 6.88 -3.61 -16.98
N LEU A 80 7.63 -3.98 -15.93
CA LEU A 80 8.38 -5.24 -15.91
C LEU A 80 7.45 -6.44 -16.06
N GLY A 81 6.38 -6.51 -15.26
CA GLY A 81 5.38 -7.59 -15.34
C GLY A 81 4.71 -7.67 -16.70
N ILE A 82 4.27 -6.53 -17.25
CA ILE A 82 3.56 -6.47 -18.55
C ILE A 82 4.48 -6.82 -19.73
N VAL A 83 5.72 -6.32 -19.75
CA VAL A 83 6.61 -6.48 -20.90
C VAL A 83 7.37 -7.80 -20.88
N ARG A 84 7.85 -8.21 -19.70
CA ARG A 84 8.66 -9.43 -19.57
C ARG A 84 7.85 -10.65 -19.16
N GLY A 85 6.62 -10.48 -18.65
CA GLY A 85 5.82 -11.59 -18.12
C GLY A 85 6.44 -12.23 -16.88
N LEU A 86 7.35 -11.53 -16.20
CA LEU A 86 8.08 -12.00 -15.03
C LEU A 86 7.78 -11.07 -13.86
N ASP A 87 7.57 -11.65 -12.69
CA ASP A 87 7.55 -10.89 -11.44
C ASP A 87 8.96 -10.39 -11.09
N LEU A 88 9.05 -9.36 -10.25
CA LEU A 88 10.32 -8.75 -9.85
C LEU A 88 11.24 -9.74 -9.10
N ALA A 89 10.68 -10.73 -8.41
CA ALA A 89 11.47 -11.74 -7.71
C ALA A 89 12.08 -12.75 -8.70
N GLN A 90 11.35 -13.14 -9.74
CA GLN A 90 11.81 -13.95 -10.86
C GLN A 90 12.87 -13.21 -11.69
N ALA A 91 12.63 -11.94 -11.99
CA ALA A 91 13.59 -11.10 -12.70
C ALA A 91 14.89 -10.95 -11.91
N SER A 92 14.80 -10.69 -10.59
CA SER A 92 15.96 -10.63 -9.70
C SER A 92 16.69 -11.97 -9.63
N ARG A 93 15.93 -13.07 -9.52
CA ARG A 93 16.49 -14.43 -9.48
C ARG A 93 17.25 -14.80 -10.76
N ASN A 94 16.79 -14.32 -11.90
CA ASN A 94 17.41 -14.56 -13.21
C ASN A 94 18.62 -13.65 -13.45
N ALA A 95 18.61 -12.43 -12.91
CA ALA A 95 19.69 -11.46 -13.10
C ALA A 95 20.86 -11.67 -12.13
N TYR A 96 20.59 -12.11 -10.90
CA TYR A 96 21.59 -12.21 -9.84
C TYR A 96 21.99 -13.65 -9.50
N PRO A 97 23.25 -13.88 -9.06
CA PRO A 97 23.69 -15.19 -8.61
C PRO A 97 23.00 -15.61 -7.31
N ARG A 98 22.92 -16.91 -7.05
CA ARG A 98 22.14 -17.51 -5.94
C ARG A 98 22.49 -16.94 -4.55
N TRP A 99 23.73 -16.54 -4.33
CA TRP A 99 24.19 -15.99 -3.05
C TRP A 99 23.66 -14.58 -2.75
N VAL A 100 23.20 -13.83 -3.77
CA VAL A 100 22.54 -12.53 -3.60
C VAL A 100 21.02 -12.70 -3.43
N ASN A 101 20.43 -13.67 -4.12
CA ASN A 101 18.99 -13.92 -4.06
C ASN A 101 18.50 -14.36 -2.68
N PHE A 102 19.32 -15.12 -1.93
CA PHE A 102 18.91 -15.59 -0.61
C PHE A 102 18.80 -14.45 0.42
N PRO A 103 19.78 -13.53 0.56
CA PRO A 103 19.60 -12.29 1.32
C PRO A 103 18.41 -11.45 0.87
N LEU A 104 18.19 -11.28 -0.44
CA LEU A 104 17.05 -10.51 -0.96
C LEU A 104 15.71 -11.12 -0.54
N PHE A 105 15.60 -12.46 -0.57
CA PHE A 105 14.42 -13.17 -0.10
C PHE A 105 14.19 -12.93 1.40
N ILE A 106 15.24 -13.04 2.23
CA ILE A 106 15.12 -12.76 3.68
C ILE A 106 14.65 -11.32 3.91
N LEU A 107 15.25 -10.34 3.22
CA LEU A 107 14.86 -8.93 3.35
C LEU A 107 13.38 -8.71 2.97
N ALA A 108 12.92 -9.34 1.88
CA ALA A 108 11.52 -9.27 1.47
C ALA A 108 10.59 -9.90 2.53
N GLN A 109 10.95 -11.06 3.09
CA GLN A 109 10.20 -11.71 4.17
C GLN A 109 10.17 -10.84 5.44
N THR A 110 11.28 -10.23 5.82
CA THR A 110 11.29 -9.32 6.98
C THR A 110 10.45 -8.07 6.74
N ALA A 111 10.42 -7.55 5.50
CA ALA A 111 9.63 -6.37 5.16
C ALA A 111 8.12 -6.64 5.23
N ILE A 112 7.65 -7.81 4.75
CA ILE A 112 6.22 -8.14 4.84
C ILE A 112 5.80 -8.43 6.30
N VAL A 113 6.65 -9.10 7.09
CA VAL A 113 6.39 -9.31 8.53
C VAL A 113 6.34 -7.99 9.30
N ALA A 114 7.21 -7.03 8.96
CA ALA A 114 7.17 -5.70 9.56
C ALA A 114 5.90 -4.92 9.20
N CYS A 115 5.42 -5.05 7.95
CA CYS A 115 4.17 -4.45 7.49
C CYS A 115 2.97 -5.03 8.25
N ASP A 116 2.89 -6.37 8.32
CA ASP A 116 1.83 -7.09 9.03
C ASP A 116 1.78 -6.71 10.52
N LEU A 117 2.95 -6.55 11.15
CA LEU A 117 3.02 -6.07 12.52
C LEU A 117 2.42 -4.68 12.71
N ALA A 118 2.64 -3.75 11.77
CA ALA A 118 2.07 -2.41 11.82
C ALA A 118 0.53 -2.45 11.68
N GLU A 119 0.01 -3.31 10.81
CA GLU A 119 -1.44 -3.52 10.63
C GLU A 119 -2.10 -4.10 11.88
N ILE A 120 -1.50 -5.14 12.49
CA ILE A 120 -1.98 -5.77 13.72
C ILE A 120 -2.03 -4.74 14.87
N ILE A 121 -0.99 -3.93 15.02
CA ILE A 121 -0.94 -2.88 16.05
C ILE A 121 -2.01 -1.81 15.77
N GLY A 122 -2.14 -1.36 14.52
CA GLY A 122 -3.15 -0.39 14.10
C GLY A 122 -4.57 -0.87 14.40
N MET A 123 -4.88 -2.13 14.07
CA MET A 123 -6.17 -2.75 14.36
C MET A 123 -6.42 -2.87 15.86
N ALA A 124 -5.43 -3.32 16.64
CA ALA A 124 -5.56 -3.46 18.09
C ALA A 124 -5.82 -2.10 18.78
N ILE A 125 -5.11 -1.04 18.36
CA ILE A 125 -5.33 0.33 18.86
C ILE A 125 -6.70 0.84 18.41
N GLY A 126 -7.10 0.62 17.15
CA GLY A 126 -8.41 1.01 16.66
C GLY A 126 -9.57 0.36 17.44
N LEU A 127 -9.46 -0.94 17.75
CA LEU A 127 -10.43 -1.65 18.58
C LEU A 127 -10.42 -1.15 20.03
N ASN A 128 -9.25 -0.79 20.56
CA ASN A 128 -9.14 -0.19 21.88
C ASN A 128 -9.84 1.18 21.94
N LEU A 129 -9.64 2.03 20.94
CA LEU A 129 -10.27 3.36 20.87
C LEU A 129 -11.80 3.28 20.66
N LEU A 130 -12.28 2.31 19.87
CA LEU A 130 -13.70 2.18 19.53
C LEU A 130 -14.52 1.48 20.62
N PHE A 131 -13.98 0.41 21.21
CA PHE A 131 -14.72 -0.47 22.12
C PHE A 131 -14.15 -0.50 23.55
N GLY A 132 -13.03 0.18 23.81
CA GLY A 132 -12.32 0.10 25.10
C GLY A 132 -11.66 -1.25 25.35
N LEU A 133 -11.52 -2.10 24.32
CA LEU A 133 -10.97 -3.44 24.48
C LEU A 133 -9.47 -3.40 24.79
N PRO A 134 -8.97 -4.17 25.77
CA PRO A 134 -7.53 -4.28 26.01
C PRO A 134 -6.78 -4.76 24.76
N LEU A 135 -5.56 -4.26 24.55
CA LEU A 135 -4.76 -4.56 23.35
C LEU A 135 -4.57 -6.07 23.11
N ILE A 136 -4.44 -6.87 24.18
CA ILE A 136 -4.29 -8.33 24.07
C ILE A 136 -5.47 -8.98 23.34
N TRP A 137 -6.69 -8.48 23.57
CA TRP A 137 -7.90 -8.96 22.91
C TRP A 137 -7.99 -8.43 21.48
N GLY A 138 -7.58 -7.18 21.25
CA GLY A 138 -7.46 -6.62 19.91
C GLY A 138 -6.53 -7.45 19.01
N VAL A 139 -5.34 -7.79 19.50
CA VAL A 139 -4.39 -8.67 18.79
C VAL A 139 -4.94 -10.09 18.62
N SER A 140 -5.65 -10.63 19.61
CA SER A 140 -6.25 -11.97 19.47
C SER A 140 -7.30 -12.03 18.36
N ILE A 141 -8.02 -10.93 18.13
CA ILE A 141 -9.03 -10.84 17.06
C ILE A 141 -8.37 -10.85 15.67
N THR A 142 -7.15 -10.32 15.54
CA THR A 142 -6.47 -10.31 14.23
C THR A 142 -6.22 -11.71 13.72
N ILE A 143 -6.03 -12.73 14.57
CA ILE A 143 -5.89 -14.14 14.12
C ILE A 143 -7.03 -14.58 13.18
N PHE A 144 -8.24 -14.03 13.35
CA PHE A 144 -9.39 -14.34 12.50
C PHE A 144 -9.35 -13.70 11.11
N ASP A 145 -8.46 -12.71 10.86
CA ASP A 145 -8.31 -12.07 9.54
C ASP A 145 -7.85 -13.07 8.48
N THR A 146 -6.94 -13.98 8.81
CA THR A 146 -6.43 -15.02 7.90
C THR A 146 -7.55 -15.97 7.50
N ILE A 147 -8.42 -16.33 8.45
CA ILE A 147 -9.60 -17.15 8.22
C ILE A 147 -10.60 -16.41 7.32
N LEU A 148 -10.82 -15.12 7.57
CA LEU A 148 -11.67 -14.27 6.75
C LEU A 148 -11.15 -14.16 5.31
N LEU A 149 -9.85 -13.94 5.13
CA LEU A 149 -9.20 -13.86 3.83
C LEU A 149 -9.33 -15.18 3.06
N LEU A 150 -9.04 -16.32 3.71
CA LEU A 150 -9.20 -17.65 3.11
C LEU A 150 -10.65 -17.93 2.69
N PHE A 151 -11.61 -17.52 3.52
CA PHE A 151 -13.03 -17.63 3.19
C PHE A 151 -13.42 -16.76 1.98
N LEU A 152 -12.90 -15.54 1.88
CA LEU A 152 -13.13 -14.65 0.75
C LEU A 152 -12.48 -15.17 -0.54
N LEU A 153 -11.28 -15.74 -0.45
CA LEU A 153 -10.60 -16.40 -1.57
C LEU A 153 -11.42 -17.57 -2.12
N ASN A 154 -11.98 -18.41 -1.24
CA ASN A 154 -12.85 -19.53 -1.65
C ASN A 154 -14.12 -19.03 -2.38
N LYS A 155 -14.65 -17.87 -2.00
CA LYS A 155 -15.80 -17.24 -2.67
C LYS A 155 -15.47 -16.60 -4.03
N GLY A 156 -14.19 -16.46 -4.37
CA GLY A 156 -13.69 -15.98 -5.67
C GLY A 156 -13.16 -14.54 -5.67
N MET A 157 -12.16 -14.29 -6.52
CA MET A 157 -11.39 -13.03 -6.61
C MET A 157 -12.25 -11.76 -6.69
N ARG A 158 -13.33 -11.76 -7.47
CA ARG A 158 -14.20 -10.58 -7.61
C ARG A 158 -14.85 -10.15 -6.30
N LYS A 159 -15.18 -11.09 -5.40
CA LYS A 159 -15.78 -10.76 -4.11
C LYS A 159 -14.74 -10.22 -3.14
N MET A 160 -13.52 -10.76 -3.18
CA MET A 160 -12.40 -10.24 -2.42
C MET A 160 -12.04 -8.81 -2.84
N GLU A 161 -11.95 -8.54 -4.15
CA GLU A 161 -11.74 -7.19 -4.68
C GLU A 161 -12.84 -6.22 -4.22
N ALA A 162 -14.11 -6.60 -4.37
CA ALA A 162 -15.23 -5.78 -3.94
C ALA A 162 -15.20 -5.48 -2.43
N PHE A 163 -14.82 -6.47 -1.61
CA PHE A 163 -14.66 -6.30 -0.17
C PHE A 163 -13.56 -5.28 0.16
N ILE A 164 -12.37 -5.43 -0.43
CA ILE A 164 -11.25 -4.51 -0.21
C ILE A 164 -11.60 -3.09 -0.66
N VAL A 165 -12.20 -2.93 -1.85
CA VAL A 165 -12.66 -1.62 -2.35
C VAL A 165 -13.70 -1.01 -1.41
N SER A 166 -14.59 -1.80 -0.82
CA SER A 166 -15.57 -1.28 0.14
C SER A 166 -14.93 -0.78 1.43
N MET A 167 -13.88 -1.44 1.94
CA MET A 167 -13.13 -0.99 3.11
C MET A 167 -12.41 0.34 2.82
N VAL A 168 -11.71 0.44 1.68
CA VAL A 168 -11.04 1.68 1.26
C VAL A 168 -12.05 2.81 1.09
N PHE A 169 -13.22 2.52 0.52
CA PHE A 169 -14.28 3.52 0.37
C PHE A 169 -14.78 4.04 1.72
N ILE A 170 -14.96 3.18 2.72
CA ILE A 170 -15.34 3.59 4.07
C ILE A 170 -14.27 4.49 4.69
N VAL A 171 -13.00 4.10 4.62
CA VAL A 171 -11.88 4.91 5.14
C VAL A 171 -11.81 6.27 4.45
N GLY A 172 -11.88 6.29 3.12
CA GLY A 172 -11.85 7.52 2.33
C GLY A 172 -13.03 8.43 2.64
N LEU A 173 -14.22 7.86 2.83
CA LEU A 173 -15.41 8.61 3.22
C LEU A 173 -15.26 9.21 4.63
N SER A 174 -14.70 8.47 5.59
CA SER A 174 -14.44 8.97 6.94
C SER A 174 -13.51 10.18 6.93
N PHE A 175 -12.35 10.10 6.27
CA PHE A 175 -11.44 11.24 6.17
C PHE A 175 -12.05 12.42 5.39
N LEU A 176 -12.86 12.15 4.36
CA LEU A 176 -13.55 13.19 3.62
C LEU A 176 -14.57 13.92 4.50
N VAL A 177 -15.32 13.21 5.35
CA VAL A 177 -16.23 13.82 6.33
C VAL A 177 -15.45 14.65 7.34
N GLU A 178 -14.32 14.15 7.85
CA GLU A 178 -13.45 14.92 8.75
C GLU A 178 -12.95 16.22 8.12
N MET A 179 -12.57 16.19 6.84
CA MET A 179 -12.16 17.39 6.09
C MET A 179 -13.29 18.42 5.97
N PHE A 180 -14.55 17.99 5.84
CA PHE A 180 -15.71 18.90 5.86
C PHE A 180 -15.99 19.48 7.24
N ILE A 181 -15.67 18.75 8.32
CA ILE A 181 -15.87 19.23 9.70
C ILE A 181 -14.78 20.23 10.10
N VAL A 182 -13.52 19.96 9.71
CA VAL A 182 -12.36 20.78 10.10
C VAL A 182 -12.26 22.06 9.27
N GLU A 183 -12.85 22.09 8.07
CA GLU A 183 -12.81 23.22 7.13
C GLU A 183 -11.40 23.81 6.93
N PRO A 184 -10.44 23.03 6.41
CA PRO A 184 -9.06 23.49 6.32
C PRO A 184 -8.90 24.62 5.31
N SER A 185 -8.03 25.59 5.63
CA SER A 185 -7.72 26.71 4.75
C SER A 185 -6.99 26.23 3.49
N ILE A 186 -7.69 26.26 2.35
CA ILE A 186 -7.12 25.89 1.04
C ILE A 186 -5.86 26.72 0.74
N GLY A 187 -5.84 27.99 1.16
CA GLY A 187 -4.68 28.87 0.96
C GLY A 187 -3.44 28.39 1.70
N GLU A 188 -3.59 27.79 2.87
CA GLU A 188 -2.47 27.23 3.64
C GLU A 188 -2.02 25.88 3.10
N ILE A 189 -2.95 25.04 2.65
CA ILE A 189 -2.64 23.78 1.96
C ILE A 189 -1.80 24.04 0.72
N VAL A 190 -2.20 25.01 -0.11
CA VAL A 190 -1.45 25.35 -1.34
C VAL A 190 -0.07 25.91 -1.01
N LYS A 191 0.06 26.75 0.03
CA LYS A 191 1.37 27.19 0.51
C LYS A 191 2.23 26.03 1.00
N GLY A 192 1.63 25.01 1.61
CA GLY A 192 2.32 23.79 2.05
C GLY A 192 2.90 22.95 0.90
N LEU A 193 2.45 23.16 -0.34
CA LEU A 193 3.03 22.54 -1.54
C LEU A 193 4.34 23.19 -1.97
N GLU A 194 4.64 24.40 -1.50
CA GLU A 194 5.91 25.07 -1.81
C GLU A 194 7.05 24.41 -1.02
N PRO A 195 8.14 23.97 -1.68
CA PRO A 195 9.28 23.40 -0.99
C PRO A 195 9.88 24.39 0.02
N SER A 196 9.94 23.98 1.28
CA SER A 196 10.51 24.78 2.37
C SER A 196 11.76 24.12 2.95
N LEU A 197 12.65 24.94 3.54
CA LEU A 197 13.81 24.43 4.25
C LEU A 197 13.35 23.74 5.55
N LEU A 198 13.76 22.48 5.72
CA LEU A 198 13.42 21.66 6.88
C LEU A 198 14.64 21.54 7.79
N SER A 199 14.43 21.68 9.11
CA SER A 199 15.47 21.56 10.12
C SER A 199 14.97 20.84 11.37
N GLY A 200 15.86 20.15 12.07
CA GLY A 200 15.54 19.46 13.33
C GLY A 200 14.51 18.34 13.15
N GLU A 201 13.51 18.28 14.02
CA GLU A 201 12.47 17.24 14.00
C GLU A 201 11.68 17.18 12.68
N ALA A 202 11.46 18.33 12.01
CA ALA A 202 10.74 18.37 10.74
C ALA A 202 11.47 17.57 9.64
N LEU A 203 12.81 17.64 9.63
CA LEU A 203 13.64 16.88 8.71
C LEU A 203 13.57 15.37 9.01
N TYR A 204 13.54 14.97 10.28
CA TYR A 204 13.39 13.56 10.66
C TYR A 204 12.05 12.98 10.21
N ILE A 205 10.95 13.72 10.40
CA ILE A 205 9.63 13.27 9.91
C ILE A 205 9.61 13.21 8.39
N ALA A 206 10.18 14.21 7.70
CA ALA A 206 10.25 14.22 6.24
C ALA A 206 11.05 13.04 5.68
N ILE A 207 12.19 12.70 6.29
CA ILE A 207 12.97 11.50 5.95
C ILE A 207 12.12 10.24 6.21
N GLY A 208 11.36 10.21 7.31
CA GLY A 208 10.42 9.14 7.64
C GLY A 208 9.37 8.93 6.57
N ILE A 209 8.69 10.00 6.13
CA ILE A 209 7.67 9.97 5.05
C ILE A 209 8.31 9.40 3.78
N ILE A 210 9.44 9.94 3.34
CA ILE A 210 10.12 9.47 2.12
C ILE A 210 10.54 8.00 2.26
N GLY A 211 11.09 7.61 3.41
CA GLY A 211 11.55 6.24 3.67
C GLY A 211 10.42 5.22 3.71
N ALA A 212 9.28 5.57 4.30
CA ALA A 212 8.11 4.70 4.40
C ALA A 212 7.36 4.54 3.06
N THR A 213 7.60 5.44 2.10
CA THR A 213 6.87 5.48 0.83
C THR A 213 7.22 4.36 -0.15
N VAL A 214 8.31 3.62 0.04
CA VAL A 214 8.64 2.52 -0.88
C VAL A 214 8.49 1.21 -0.15
N MET A 215 7.33 0.57 -0.32
CA MET A 215 7.04 -0.76 0.21
C MET A 215 7.57 -1.83 -0.75
N PRO A 216 8.65 -2.55 -0.43
CA PRO A 216 9.28 -3.48 -1.37
C PRO A 216 8.34 -4.61 -1.78
N HIS A 217 7.56 -5.14 -0.82
CA HIS A 217 6.57 -6.19 -1.07
C HIS A 217 5.52 -5.76 -2.10
N ASN A 218 5.12 -4.48 -2.10
CA ASN A 218 4.12 -3.97 -3.01
C ASN A 218 4.67 -3.84 -4.45
N LEU A 219 5.98 -3.62 -4.61
CA LEU A 219 6.63 -3.68 -5.93
C LEU A 219 6.63 -5.08 -6.52
N TYR A 220 6.85 -6.11 -5.69
CA TYR A 220 6.71 -7.51 -6.12
C TYR A 220 5.27 -7.82 -6.53
N LEU A 221 4.29 -7.38 -5.73
CA LEU A 221 2.87 -7.59 -6.00
C LEU A 221 2.43 -6.96 -7.33
N HIS A 222 2.81 -5.71 -7.60
CA HIS A 222 2.40 -5.00 -8.82
C HIS A 222 3.07 -5.55 -10.10
N SER A 223 4.21 -6.23 -9.96
CA SER A 223 4.88 -6.91 -11.08
C SER A 223 4.33 -8.30 -11.40
N SER A 224 3.47 -8.86 -10.54
CA SER A 224 3.01 -10.26 -10.59
C SER A 224 1.70 -10.44 -11.35
#